data_AF-A0A7S1EJB7-F1
#
_entry.id   AF-A0A7S1EJB7-F1
#
_cell.length_a   1.000
_cell.length_b   1.000
_cell.length_c   1.000
_cell.angle_alpha   90.00
_cell.angle_beta   90.00
_cell.angle_gamma   90.00
#
_symmetry.space_group_name_H-M   'P 1'
#
loop_
_entity.id
_entity.type
_entity.pdbx_description
1 polymer ?
#
loop_
_entity_poly.entity_id
_entity_poly.type
_entity_poly.pdbx_seq_one_letter_code
_entity_poly.pdbx_strand_id
1 'polypeptide(L)'
;IVTKMSHESGRAGTKKMLLLRSICALCLLCACQGFSVVPSSRFLAAGRAHGAFIPLKSSGLASTIRVPLAAAGRRVMGAKGGVRGVRAHEDVPEDDLEIGPSFLYLLGEEILVPFSISLAAFLVFPTFCEALHSLALLVNESAAGYMMAGKVISSTITPVIGICFATLTATTLNTLRNRQQGIRTGLTQEAVFLDTVVAPVVKICRFRPHRVRRALILLEAYAETVYLETSRGLPLEERKEKLVVQKQQMLALLQITGEVDYDLVAEGKSVNDAVIFGRVVGYAQGIVNHVHDIRSQRRSTLLSAFPPIHWAILLLLAACMPTSYLLIVTSAAGEGSGGLSTLAYDDTLVRTLFTLLVGIEAAILSLLLDLNDPYSGFFSVQEGKMFKACADRIRAKLEEVETEKGDHIVKAVAEMRELSLERPLAVSQYPQPTPAETPGSR
;
A
#
# COMPACT_ATOMS: atom_id res chain seq x y z
N ILE A 1 30.45 10.32 26.05
CA ILE A 1 31.85 10.52 25.57
C ILE A 1 32.15 12.01 25.40
N VAL A 2 31.42 12.75 24.57
CA VAL A 2 31.59 14.22 24.38
C VAL A 2 31.46 15.01 25.68
N THR A 3 30.52 14.68 26.56
CA THR A 3 30.37 15.33 27.88
C THR A 3 31.55 15.04 28.83
N LYS A 4 32.17 13.86 28.72
CA LYS A 4 33.31 13.47 29.56
C LYS A 4 34.59 14.21 29.14
N MET A 5 34.78 14.41 27.83
CA MET A 5 35.86 15.25 27.29
C MET A 5 35.71 16.76 27.60
N SER A 6 34.52 17.20 28.05
CA SER A 6 34.23 18.61 28.35
C SER A 6 34.78 19.04 29.69
N HIS A 7 35.08 18.09 30.57
CA HIS A 7 35.54 18.36 31.92
C HIS A 7 37.08 18.49 31.99
N GLU A 8 37.80 18.02 30.95
CA GLU A 8 39.27 18.01 30.89
C GLU A 8 39.85 19.15 30.02
N SER A 9 39.04 19.82 29.20
CA SER A 9 39.52 20.90 28.33
C SER A 9 39.11 22.27 28.88
N GLY A 10 40.09 23.06 29.35
CA GLY A 10 39.89 24.43 29.84
C GLY A 10 39.28 25.39 28.80
N ARG A 11 39.18 26.69 29.14
CA ARG A 11 38.41 27.73 28.38
C ARG A 11 38.58 27.73 26.84
N ALA A 12 39.71 27.30 26.29
CA ALA A 12 39.94 27.18 24.84
C ALA A 12 39.17 26.01 24.16
N GLY A 13 38.73 25.00 24.92
CA GLY A 13 37.94 23.85 24.44
C GLY A 13 36.47 24.16 24.17
N THR A 14 35.94 25.24 24.73
CA THR A 14 34.50 25.57 24.63
C THR A 14 34.05 25.89 23.20
N LYS A 15 34.86 26.63 22.43
CA LYS A 15 34.56 26.91 21.01
C LYS A 15 34.67 25.67 20.12
N LYS A 16 35.68 24.83 20.35
CA LYS A 16 35.87 23.56 19.62
C LYS A 16 34.75 22.56 19.90
N MET A 17 34.27 22.51 21.14
CA MET A 17 33.10 21.71 21.51
C MET A 17 31.80 22.23 20.91
N LEU A 18 31.62 23.55 20.79
CA LEU A 18 30.41 24.10 20.19
C LEU A 18 30.30 23.74 18.70
N LEU A 19 31.44 23.75 17.99
CA LEU A 19 31.52 23.35 16.59
C LEU A 19 31.23 21.87 16.41
N LEU A 20 31.85 21.00 17.22
CA LEU A 20 31.63 19.56 17.17
C LEU A 20 30.18 19.19 17.54
N ARG A 21 29.59 19.89 18.52
CA ARG A 21 28.16 19.75 18.86
C ARG A 21 27.26 20.23 17.73
N SER A 22 27.62 21.30 17.02
CA SER A 22 26.84 21.80 15.89
C SER A 22 26.92 20.87 14.68
N ILE A 23 28.09 20.29 14.39
CA ILE A 23 28.27 19.30 13.32
C ILE A 23 27.55 17.99 13.66
N CYS A 24 27.70 17.48 14.88
CA CYS A 24 26.93 16.32 15.34
C CYS A 24 25.43 16.61 15.33
N ALA A 25 25.00 17.81 15.74
CA ALA A 25 23.60 18.22 15.68
C ALA A 25 23.10 18.37 14.24
N LEU A 26 23.92 18.83 13.29
CA LEU A 26 23.56 18.94 11.87
C LEU A 26 23.47 17.55 11.21
N CYS A 27 24.42 16.65 11.50
CA CYS A 27 24.36 15.26 11.06
C CYS A 27 23.19 14.50 11.71
N LEU A 28 22.91 14.75 13.00
CA LEU A 28 21.73 14.25 13.68
C LEU A 28 20.45 14.90 13.15
N LEU A 29 20.43 16.18 12.75
CA LEU A 29 19.27 16.84 12.17
C LEU A 29 19.01 16.31 10.75
N CYS A 30 20.03 16.07 9.94
CA CYS A 30 19.87 15.41 8.64
C CYS A 30 19.42 13.95 8.80
N ALA A 31 19.96 13.21 9.78
CA ALA A 31 19.53 11.85 10.07
C ALA A 31 18.11 11.79 10.70
N CYS A 32 17.77 12.71 11.60
CA CYS A 32 16.47 12.81 12.25
C CYS A 32 15.41 13.40 11.33
N GLN A 33 15.74 14.27 10.37
CA GLN A 33 14.83 14.65 9.29
C GLN A 33 14.57 13.44 8.38
N GLY A 34 15.56 12.59 8.12
CA GLY A 34 15.33 11.28 7.46
C GLY A 34 14.40 10.33 8.23
N PHE A 35 14.39 10.39 9.57
CA PHE A 35 13.44 9.64 10.41
C PHE A 35 12.09 10.36 10.66
N SER A 36 12.06 11.69 10.48
CA SER A 36 10.87 12.54 10.65
C SER A 36 10.16 12.84 9.32
N VAL A 37 10.72 12.43 8.17
CA VAL A 37 9.97 12.27 6.92
C VAL A 37 9.20 10.94 6.97
N VAL A 38 8.40 10.78 8.03
CA VAL A 38 7.04 10.28 7.83
C VAL A 38 6.32 11.50 7.25
N PRO A 39 5.66 11.41 6.08
CA PRO A 39 5.17 12.58 5.39
C PRO A 39 4.32 13.43 6.33
N SER A 40 4.67 14.71 6.41
CA SER A 40 4.00 15.76 7.16
C SER A 40 2.60 16.09 6.62
N SER A 41 1.86 15.09 6.13
CA SER A 41 0.41 15.18 5.96
C SER A 41 -0.34 15.27 7.30
N ARG A 42 0.37 15.09 8.43
CA ARG A 42 -0.16 15.14 9.80
C ARG A 42 -0.44 16.54 10.37
N PHE A 43 -0.14 17.64 9.69
CA PHE A 43 -0.38 19.00 10.23
C PHE A 43 -1.43 19.85 9.49
N LEU A 44 -1.95 19.41 8.34
CA LEU A 44 -3.00 20.16 7.61
C LEU A 44 -4.42 19.58 7.70
N ALA A 45 -4.61 18.40 8.31
CA ALA A 45 -5.92 17.74 8.36
C ALA A 45 -6.74 17.97 9.66
N ALA A 46 -6.19 18.64 10.68
CA ALA A 46 -6.88 18.84 11.97
C ALA A 46 -7.50 20.25 12.18
N GLY A 47 -7.61 21.07 11.12
CA GLY A 47 -8.00 22.48 11.23
C GLY A 47 -9.09 22.98 10.30
N ARG A 48 -10.04 22.13 9.87
CA ARG A 48 -11.23 22.58 9.11
C ARG A 48 -12.52 21.98 9.66
N ALA A 49 -12.95 22.52 10.80
CA ALA A 49 -14.35 22.54 11.18
C ALA A 49 -14.78 24.01 11.29
N HIS A 50 -15.89 24.34 10.62
CA HIS A 50 -16.56 25.65 10.52
C HIS A 50 -15.91 26.75 9.66
N GLY A 51 -16.62 27.13 8.58
CA GLY A 51 -16.38 28.37 7.86
C GLY A 51 -17.01 28.36 6.46
N ALA A 52 -17.93 29.29 6.23
CA ALA A 52 -18.85 29.34 5.10
C ALA A 52 -18.20 29.56 3.72
N PHE A 53 -18.90 29.05 2.71
CA PHE A 53 -18.75 29.30 1.27
C PHE A 53 -18.75 30.79 0.91
N ILE A 54 -17.76 31.24 0.13
CA ILE A 54 -17.88 32.31 -0.87
C ILE A 54 -17.00 31.94 -2.07
N PRO A 55 -17.53 31.78 -3.30
CA PRO A 55 -16.68 31.52 -4.46
C PRO A 55 -16.23 32.85 -5.09
N LEU A 56 -14.92 33.04 -5.23
CA LEU A 56 -14.34 34.02 -6.14
C LEU A 56 -14.09 33.35 -7.49
N LYS A 57 -14.69 33.93 -8.54
CA LYS A 57 -14.39 33.64 -9.95
C LYS A 57 -12.94 34.01 -10.26
N SER A 58 -12.17 33.09 -10.84
CA SER A 58 -11.01 33.44 -11.65
C SER A 58 -11.04 32.63 -12.96
N SER A 59 -11.39 33.34 -14.02
CA SER A 59 -11.24 32.98 -15.43
C SER A 59 -9.77 32.95 -15.83
N GLY A 60 -9.38 32.00 -16.68
CA GLY A 60 -8.25 32.21 -17.62
C GLY A 60 -7.32 31.01 -17.85
N LEU A 61 -7.50 30.39 -19.02
CA LEU A 61 -6.52 29.63 -19.83
C LEU A 61 -5.67 28.53 -19.16
N ALA A 62 -6.08 27.28 -19.39
CA ALA A 62 -5.16 26.14 -19.44
C ALA A 62 -5.11 25.62 -20.88
N SER A 63 -3.96 25.75 -21.54
CA SER A 63 -3.68 25.18 -22.85
C SER A 63 -3.36 23.69 -22.70
N THR A 64 -4.22 22.84 -23.26
CA THR A 64 -4.07 21.38 -23.28
C THR A 64 -2.96 20.98 -24.27
N ILE A 65 -1.88 20.36 -23.79
CA ILE A 65 -0.89 19.70 -24.66
C ILE A 65 -1.39 18.29 -24.95
N ARG A 66 -1.86 18.03 -26.18
CA ARG A 66 -2.18 16.69 -26.67
C ARG A 66 -0.91 16.05 -27.23
N VAL A 67 -0.51 14.91 -26.67
CA VAL A 67 0.53 14.04 -27.25
C VAL A 67 -0.19 12.84 -27.89
N PRO A 68 0.00 12.56 -29.19
CA PRO A 68 -0.62 11.40 -29.82
C PRO A 68 0.14 10.12 -29.47
N LEU A 69 -0.53 9.17 -28.83
CA LEU A 69 -0.01 7.82 -28.61
C LEU A 69 -0.34 6.95 -29.83
N ALA A 70 0.69 6.58 -30.60
CA ALA A 70 0.54 5.70 -31.76
C ALA A 70 0.22 4.26 -31.33
N ALA A 71 -0.95 3.76 -31.74
CA ALA A 71 -1.38 2.39 -31.50
C ALA A 71 -0.61 1.40 -32.40
N ALA A 72 0.23 0.56 -31.81
CA ALA A 72 0.87 -0.56 -32.49
C ALA A 72 -0.05 -1.80 -32.44
N GLY A 73 -0.80 -2.02 -33.51
CA GLY A 73 -1.61 -3.23 -33.70
C GLY A 73 -0.76 -4.46 -34.02
N ARG A 74 -0.76 -5.48 -33.15
CA ARG A 74 -0.28 -6.83 -33.46
C ARG A 74 -1.46 -7.73 -33.84
N ARG A 75 -1.50 -8.11 -35.12
CA ARG A 75 -2.38 -9.18 -35.65
C ARG A 75 -1.89 -10.54 -35.14
N VAL A 76 -2.79 -11.33 -34.56
CA VAL A 76 -2.62 -12.77 -34.36
C VAL A 76 -3.66 -13.48 -35.22
N MET A 77 -3.20 -14.13 -36.29
CA MET A 77 -3.89 -15.26 -36.94
C MET A 77 -3.55 -16.52 -36.13
N GLY A 78 -4.37 -17.54 -35.90
CA GLY A 78 -5.75 -17.87 -36.24
C GLY A 78 -5.89 -19.37 -35.91
N ALA A 79 -6.99 -19.80 -35.30
CA ALA A 79 -7.38 -21.21 -35.25
C ALA A 79 -8.89 -21.31 -35.05
N LYS A 80 -9.56 -21.91 -36.03
CA LYS A 80 -11.01 -22.09 -36.11
C LYS A 80 -11.47 -23.16 -35.11
N GLY A 81 -12.38 -22.77 -34.22
CA GLY A 81 -13.18 -23.67 -33.39
C GLY A 81 -14.48 -22.96 -33.03
N GLY A 82 -15.57 -23.32 -33.70
CA GLY A 82 -16.86 -22.66 -33.57
C GLY A 82 -17.51 -22.93 -32.21
N VAL A 83 -17.60 -21.89 -31.38
CA VAL A 83 -18.53 -21.80 -30.26
C VAL A 83 -19.24 -20.45 -30.38
N ARG A 84 -20.56 -20.49 -30.62
CA ARG A 84 -21.43 -19.30 -30.53
C ARG A 84 -21.52 -18.90 -29.05
N GLY A 85 -20.58 -18.09 -28.60
CA GLY A 85 -20.67 -17.34 -27.35
C GLY A 85 -21.07 -15.91 -27.68
N VAL A 86 -22.22 -15.49 -27.16
CA VAL A 86 -22.63 -14.08 -27.10
C VAL A 86 -21.59 -13.34 -26.27
N ARG A 87 -20.63 -12.66 -26.93
CA ARG A 87 -19.81 -11.63 -26.28
C ARG A 87 -20.61 -10.35 -26.31
N ALA A 88 -21.25 -10.05 -25.18
CA ALA A 88 -21.55 -8.66 -24.86
C ALA A 88 -20.19 -7.94 -24.83
N HIS A 89 -19.98 -7.06 -25.80
CA HIS A 89 -18.93 -6.06 -25.75
C HIS A 89 -19.37 -5.12 -24.62
N GLU A 90 -18.90 -5.34 -23.39
CA GLU A 90 -18.99 -4.31 -22.37
C GLU A 90 -18.15 -3.14 -22.89
N ASP A 91 -18.85 -2.08 -23.27
CA ASP A 91 -18.27 -0.75 -23.46
C ASP A 91 -17.65 -0.36 -22.12
N VAL A 92 -16.38 -0.72 -21.94
CA VAL A 92 -15.55 -0.16 -20.88
C VAL A 92 -15.55 1.35 -21.17
N PRO A 93 -16.10 2.19 -20.27
CA PRO A 93 -16.06 3.62 -20.47
C PRO A 93 -14.59 3.99 -20.71
N GLU A 94 -14.33 4.63 -21.86
CA GLU A 94 -13.11 5.42 -22.05
C GLU A 94 -13.20 6.56 -21.04
N ASP A 95 -12.93 6.25 -19.77
CA ASP A 95 -12.58 7.24 -18.77
C ASP A 95 -11.32 7.88 -19.33
N ASP A 96 -11.50 9.02 -20.00
CA ASP A 96 -10.44 9.93 -20.37
C ASP A 96 -9.47 9.95 -19.20
N LEU A 97 -8.24 9.49 -19.47
CA LEU A 97 -7.14 9.51 -18.53
C LEU A 97 -6.77 10.97 -18.32
N GLU A 98 -7.66 11.75 -17.69
CA GLU A 98 -7.38 13.06 -17.18
C GLU A 98 -6.18 12.86 -16.28
N ILE A 99 -5.01 13.27 -16.77
CA ILE A 99 -3.81 13.43 -15.99
C ILE A 99 -4.17 14.55 -15.00
N GLY A 100 -4.85 14.16 -13.94
CA GLY A 100 -5.37 15.09 -12.96
C GLY A 100 -4.21 15.86 -12.35
N PRO A 101 -4.45 17.08 -11.85
CA PRO A 101 -3.42 17.89 -11.20
C PRO A 101 -2.63 17.12 -10.13
N SER A 102 -3.25 16.10 -9.52
CA SER A 102 -2.64 15.13 -8.61
C SER A 102 -1.37 14.44 -9.14
N PHE A 103 -1.31 14.12 -10.44
CA PHE A 103 -0.14 13.48 -11.05
C PHE A 103 1.05 14.44 -11.13
N LEU A 104 0.80 15.73 -11.41
CA LEU A 104 1.84 16.76 -11.42
C LEU A 104 2.38 17.05 -10.01
N TYR A 105 1.53 17.01 -8.98
CA TYR A 105 1.99 17.11 -7.59
C TYR A 105 2.88 15.93 -7.17
N LEU A 106 2.50 14.70 -7.56
CA LEU A 106 3.29 13.49 -7.29
C LEU A 106 4.64 13.49 -8.00
N LEU A 107 4.67 13.86 -9.28
CA LEU A 107 5.93 14.04 -10.03
C LEU A 107 6.78 15.16 -9.44
N GLY A 108 6.12 16.21 -8.95
CA GLY A 108 6.75 17.33 -8.27
C GLY A 108 7.54 16.84 -7.06
N GLU A 109 6.90 16.18 -6.08
CA GLU A 109 7.57 15.81 -4.83
C GLU A 109 8.77 14.88 -5.04
N GLU A 110 8.63 13.79 -5.82
CA GLU A 110 9.68 12.78 -5.97
C GLU A 110 10.87 13.24 -6.82
N ILE A 111 10.67 14.12 -7.80
CA ILE A 111 11.75 14.65 -8.65
C ILE A 111 12.37 15.89 -8.03
N LEU A 112 11.54 16.75 -7.41
CA LEU A 112 11.99 18.00 -6.82
C LEU A 112 12.81 17.75 -5.56
N VAL A 113 12.52 16.71 -4.78
CA VAL A 113 13.28 16.41 -3.56
C VAL A 113 14.76 16.11 -3.88
N PRO A 114 15.12 15.11 -4.72
CA PRO A 114 16.52 14.88 -5.09
C PRO A 114 17.18 16.10 -5.72
N PHE A 115 16.47 16.81 -6.60
CA PHE A 115 17.00 18.01 -7.24
C PHE A 115 17.30 19.14 -6.24
N SER A 116 16.38 19.39 -5.31
CA SER A 116 16.56 20.40 -4.26
C SER A 116 17.71 20.04 -3.31
N ILE A 117 17.87 18.75 -2.99
CA ILE A 117 18.99 18.25 -2.19
C ILE A 117 20.31 18.43 -2.94
N SER A 118 20.37 18.12 -4.25
CA SER A 118 21.55 18.40 -5.09
C SER A 118 21.91 19.88 -5.11
N LEU A 119 20.92 20.75 -5.28
CA LEU A 119 21.14 22.20 -5.30
C LEU A 119 21.65 22.69 -3.94
N ALA A 120 21.06 22.22 -2.85
CA ALA A 120 21.53 22.54 -1.50
C ALA A 120 22.97 22.04 -1.28
N ALA A 121 23.28 20.82 -1.73
CA ALA A 121 24.63 20.28 -1.68
C ALA A 121 25.64 21.16 -2.45
N PHE A 122 25.22 21.76 -3.58
CA PHE A 122 26.07 22.64 -4.39
C PHE A 122 26.45 23.90 -3.62
N LEU A 123 25.44 24.49 -2.96
CA LEU A 123 25.58 25.74 -2.22
C LEU A 123 26.36 25.55 -0.91
N VAL A 124 26.18 24.41 -0.22
CA VAL A 124 26.81 24.16 1.09
C VAL A 124 28.20 23.51 0.96
N PHE A 125 28.56 23.00 -0.22
CA PHE A 125 29.85 22.35 -0.47
C PHE A 125 31.08 23.12 0.08
N PRO A 126 31.25 24.44 -0.18
CA PRO A 126 32.43 25.17 0.28
C PRO A 126 32.52 25.20 1.81
N THR A 127 31.39 25.45 2.46
CA THR A 127 31.26 25.44 3.93
C THR A 127 31.63 24.08 4.53
N PHE A 128 31.22 22.98 3.88
CA PHE A 128 31.60 21.63 4.32
C PHE A 128 33.09 21.36 4.16
N CYS A 129 33.70 21.78 3.04
CA CYS A 129 35.14 21.66 2.83
C CYS A 129 35.93 22.45 3.88
N GLU A 130 35.55 23.70 4.18
CA GLU A 130 36.20 24.52 5.21
C GLU A 130 36.06 23.92 6.61
N ALA A 131 34.89 23.40 6.95
CA ALA A 131 34.63 22.76 8.23
C ALA A 131 35.47 21.48 8.40
N LEU A 132 35.54 20.63 7.36
CA LEU A 132 36.34 19.42 7.38
C LEU A 132 37.84 19.71 7.38
N HIS A 133 38.29 20.72 6.64
CA HIS A 133 39.68 21.16 6.67
C HIS A 133 40.07 21.65 8.06
N SER A 134 39.23 22.46 8.70
CA SER A 134 39.43 22.94 10.07
C SER A 134 39.47 21.78 11.09
N LEU A 135 38.63 20.77 10.90
CA LEU A 135 38.64 19.56 11.72
C LEU A 135 39.90 18.73 11.48
N ALA A 136 40.35 18.60 10.24
CA ALA A 136 41.56 17.87 9.88
C ALA A 136 42.82 18.51 10.51
N LEU A 137 42.94 19.84 10.45
CA LEU A 137 44.01 20.59 11.11
C LEU A 137 43.97 20.45 12.64
N LEU A 138 42.79 20.21 13.22
CA LEU A 138 42.66 19.98 14.66
C LEU A 138 43.12 18.57 15.07
N VAL A 139 42.86 17.57 14.24
CA VAL A 139 43.17 16.16 14.56
C VAL A 139 44.61 15.79 14.20
N ASN A 140 45.16 16.34 13.12
CA ASN A 140 46.48 16.00 12.63
C ASN A 140 47.44 17.19 12.76
N GLU A 141 48.41 17.07 13.67
CA GLU A 141 49.51 18.04 13.78
C GLU A 141 50.52 17.93 12.62
N SER A 142 50.51 16.80 11.88
CA SER A 142 51.43 16.56 10.76
C SER A 142 50.70 16.52 9.41
N ALA A 143 51.10 17.42 8.50
CA ALA A 143 50.61 17.48 7.12
C ALA A 143 50.82 16.15 6.35
N ALA A 144 51.91 15.43 6.66
CA ALA A 144 52.22 14.15 6.02
C ALA A 144 51.19 13.06 6.33
N GLY A 145 50.67 13.02 7.56
CA GLY A 145 49.66 12.03 7.97
C GLY A 145 48.34 12.23 7.23
N TYR A 146 47.97 13.49 7.01
CA TYR A 146 46.74 13.84 6.29
C TYR A 146 46.79 13.46 4.80
N MET A 147 47.93 13.67 4.14
CA MET A 147 48.14 13.26 2.74
C MET A 147 48.11 11.74 2.58
N MET A 148 48.73 11.00 3.50
CA MET A 148 48.70 9.54 3.48
C MET A 148 47.26 9.02 3.68
N ALA A 149 46.51 9.61 4.59
CA ALA A 149 45.09 9.28 4.80
C ALA A 149 44.26 9.53 3.53
N GLY A 150 44.45 10.66 2.84
CA GLY A 150 43.77 10.96 1.58
C GLY A 150 44.01 9.89 0.50
N LYS A 151 45.26 9.45 0.33
CA LYS A 151 45.62 8.37 -0.61
C LYS A 151 44.91 7.05 -0.26
N VAL A 152 44.95 6.65 1.01
CA VAL A 152 44.28 5.41 1.48
C VAL A 152 42.76 5.50 1.32
N ILE A 153 42.17 6.66 1.62
CA ILE A 153 40.73 6.89 1.43
C ILE A 153 40.35 6.76 -0.03
N SER A 154 41.12 7.36 -0.94
CA SER A 154 40.85 7.32 -2.38
C SER A 154 41.09 5.95 -3.00
N SER A 155 42.17 5.25 -2.64
CA SER A 155 42.55 3.99 -3.31
C SER A 155 41.78 2.79 -2.79
N THR A 156 41.43 2.78 -1.51
CA THR A 156 40.98 1.57 -0.82
C THR A 156 39.62 1.74 -0.18
N ILE A 157 39.42 2.79 0.64
CA ILE A 157 38.18 2.92 1.43
C ILE A 157 37.00 3.29 0.54
N THR A 158 37.15 4.28 -0.35
CA THR A 158 36.05 4.77 -1.20
C THR A 158 35.53 3.67 -2.14
N PRO A 159 36.38 2.89 -2.84
CA PRO A 159 35.90 1.76 -3.65
C PRO A 159 35.17 0.70 -2.83
N VAL A 160 35.68 0.35 -1.63
CA VAL A 160 35.05 -0.65 -0.77
C VAL A 160 33.67 -0.19 -0.29
N ILE A 161 33.55 1.05 0.19
CA ILE A 161 32.27 1.63 0.61
C ILE A 161 31.30 1.70 -0.58
N GLY A 162 31.78 2.14 -1.75
CA GLY A 162 30.98 2.20 -2.96
C GLY A 162 30.42 0.85 -3.41
N ILE A 163 31.24 -0.20 -3.39
CA ILE A 163 30.80 -1.57 -3.71
C ILE A 163 29.79 -2.07 -2.68
N CYS A 164 30.04 -1.87 -1.39
CA CYS A 164 29.10 -2.25 -0.32
C CYS A 164 27.76 -1.52 -0.46
N PHE A 165 27.78 -0.21 -0.66
CA PHE A 165 26.58 0.60 -0.85
C PHE A 165 25.79 0.17 -2.09
N ALA A 166 26.45 0.02 -3.23
CA ALA A 166 25.82 -0.40 -4.47
C ALA A 166 25.19 -1.80 -4.35
N THR A 167 25.89 -2.75 -3.74
CA THR A 167 25.41 -4.13 -3.57
C THR A 167 24.21 -4.19 -2.62
N LEU A 168 24.28 -3.52 -1.47
CA LEU A 168 23.17 -3.49 -0.52
C LEU A 168 21.96 -2.74 -1.08
N THR A 169 22.18 -1.63 -1.78
CA THR A 169 21.11 -0.89 -2.45
C THR A 169 20.44 -1.75 -3.53
N ALA A 170 21.21 -2.41 -4.39
CA ALA A 170 20.67 -3.25 -5.47
C ALA A 170 19.85 -4.43 -4.95
N THR A 171 20.36 -5.11 -3.90
CA THR A 171 19.63 -6.21 -3.25
C THR A 171 18.36 -5.73 -2.55
N THR A 172 18.40 -4.56 -1.89
CA THR A 172 17.23 -3.92 -1.28
C THR A 172 16.17 -3.61 -2.35
N LEU A 173 16.59 -2.94 -3.41
CA LEU A 173 15.73 -2.55 -4.53
C LEU A 173 15.05 -3.77 -5.16
N ASN A 174 15.82 -4.83 -5.43
CA ASN A 174 15.30 -6.06 -6.02
C ASN A 174 14.27 -6.73 -5.10
N THR A 175 14.54 -6.82 -3.80
CA THR A 175 13.60 -7.39 -2.82
C THR A 175 12.32 -6.57 -2.72
N LEU A 176 12.40 -5.23 -2.65
CA LEU A 176 11.23 -4.36 -2.62
C LEU A 176 10.38 -4.48 -3.89
N ARG A 177 11.03 -4.54 -5.07
CA ARG A 177 10.36 -4.76 -6.34
C ARG A 177 9.64 -6.11 -6.40
N ASN A 178 10.32 -7.19 -6.00
CA ASN A 178 9.72 -8.53 -5.96
C ASN A 178 8.54 -8.58 -4.97
N ARG A 179 8.65 -7.89 -3.84
CA ARG A 179 7.56 -7.73 -2.86
C ARG A 179 6.34 -7.05 -3.50
N GLN A 180 6.52 -5.94 -4.20
CA GLN A 180 5.42 -5.27 -4.92
C GLN A 180 4.77 -6.18 -5.96
N GLN A 181 5.57 -6.89 -6.76
CA GLN A 181 5.06 -7.83 -7.76
C GLN A 181 4.28 -8.99 -7.12
N GLY A 182 4.76 -9.51 -5.99
CA GLY A 182 4.06 -10.52 -5.19
C GLY A 182 2.71 -10.03 -4.69
N ILE A 183 2.66 -8.81 -4.14
CA ILE A 183 1.41 -8.18 -3.67
C ILE A 183 0.43 -7.98 -4.83
N ARG A 184 0.89 -7.47 -5.97
CA ARG A 184 0.08 -7.28 -7.17
C ARG A 184 -0.54 -8.59 -7.67
N THR A 185 0.28 -9.63 -7.75
CA THR A 185 -0.16 -10.97 -8.18
C THR A 185 -1.18 -11.54 -7.21
N GLY A 186 -0.92 -11.43 -5.90
CA GLY A 186 -1.83 -11.88 -4.85
C GLY A 186 -3.18 -11.15 -4.88
N LEU A 187 -3.19 -9.82 -5.06
CA LEU A 187 -4.43 -9.04 -5.20
C LEU A 187 -5.26 -9.47 -6.41
N THR A 188 -4.59 -9.66 -7.55
CA THR A 188 -5.26 -10.07 -8.78
C THR A 188 -5.88 -11.46 -8.63
N GLN A 189 -5.14 -12.41 -8.06
CA GLN A 189 -5.65 -13.75 -7.78
C GLN A 189 -6.82 -13.71 -6.78
N GLU A 190 -6.68 -12.97 -5.69
CA GLU A 190 -7.72 -12.82 -4.67
C GLU A 190 -9.01 -12.24 -5.26
N ALA A 191 -8.93 -11.22 -6.13
CA ALA A 191 -10.10 -10.66 -6.81
C ALA A 191 -10.80 -11.69 -7.71
N VAL A 192 -10.04 -12.45 -8.51
CA VAL A 192 -10.58 -13.49 -9.40
C VAL A 192 -11.26 -14.60 -8.60
N PHE A 193 -10.64 -15.06 -7.52
CA PHE A 193 -11.23 -16.10 -6.68
C PHE A 193 -12.44 -15.60 -5.89
N LEU A 194 -12.44 -14.34 -5.47
CA LEU A 194 -13.58 -13.72 -4.81
C LEU A 194 -14.80 -13.69 -5.74
N ASP A 195 -14.63 -13.26 -7.00
CA ASP A 195 -15.69 -13.32 -8.01
C ASP A 195 -16.15 -14.77 -8.25
N THR A 196 -15.22 -15.72 -8.25
CA THR A 196 -15.52 -17.15 -8.47
C THR A 196 -16.30 -17.78 -7.31
N VAL A 197 -16.12 -17.31 -6.06
CA VAL A 197 -16.83 -17.80 -4.87
C VAL A 197 -18.33 -17.46 -4.89
N VAL A 198 -18.71 -16.33 -5.51
CA VAL A 198 -20.10 -15.83 -5.44
C VAL A 198 -21.09 -16.86 -5.99
N ALA A 199 -20.84 -17.39 -7.18
CA ALA A 199 -21.76 -18.33 -7.85
C ALA A 199 -22.02 -19.63 -7.06
N PRO A 200 -21.00 -20.39 -6.61
CA PRO A 200 -21.23 -21.61 -5.84
C PRO A 200 -21.87 -21.33 -4.48
N VAL A 201 -21.51 -20.24 -3.79
CA VAL A 201 -22.12 -19.86 -2.50
C VAL A 201 -23.62 -19.56 -2.65
N VAL A 202 -24.00 -18.78 -3.66
CA VAL A 202 -25.41 -18.51 -3.97
C VAL A 202 -26.15 -19.81 -4.31
N LYS A 203 -25.55 -20.67 -5.14
CA LYS A 203 -26.15 -21.95 -5.55
C LYS A 203 -26.39 -22.89 -4.37
N ILE A 204 -25.44 -23.00 -3.45
CA ILE A 204 -25.56 -23.84 -2.24
C ILE A 204 -26.65 -23.30 -1.32
N CYS A 205 -26.75 -21.98 -1.18
CA CYS A 205 -27.71 -21.35 -0.28
C CYS A 205 -29.10 -21.12 -0.91
N ARG A 206 -29.33 -21.51 -2.17
CA ARG A 206 -30.53 -21.15 -2.95
C ARG A 206 -31.87 -21.45 -2.27
N PHE A 207 -31.93 -22.48 -1.43
CA PHE A 207 -33.16 -22.89 -0.74
C PHE A 207 -33.45 -22.09 0.54
N ARG A 208 -32.50 -21.26 0.98
CA ARG A 208 -32.56 -20.52 2.24
C ARG A 208 -32.13 -19.07 1.96
N PRO A 209 -33.06 -18.18 1.53
CA PRO A 209 -32.71 -16.82 1.07
C PRO A 209 -32.00 -15.98 2.14
N HIS A 210 -32.29 -16.22 3.42
CA HIS A 210 -31.58 -15.56 4.53
C HIS A 210 -30.08 -15.90 4.57
N ARG A 211 -29.69 -17.13 4.20
CA ARG A 211 -28.27 -17.54 4.12
C ARG A 211 -27.59 -16.95 2.90
N VAL A 212 -28.27 -16.91 1.76
CA VAL A 212 -27.77 -16.23 0.54
C VAL A 212 -27.44 -14.77 0.88
N ARG A 213 -28.41 -14.05 1.46
CA ARG A 213 -28.26 -12.66 1.87
C ARG A 213 -27.08 -12.47 2.82
N ARG A 214 -27.00 -13.28 3.88
CA ARG A 214 -25.90 -13.22 4.86
C ARG A 214 -24.54 -13.49 4.21
N ALA A 215 -24.45 -14.46 3.30
CA ALA A 215 -23.21 -14.79 2.62
C ALA A 215 -22.77 -13.68 1.65
N LEU A 216 -23.69 -13.08 0.91
CA LEU A 216 -23.41 -11.94 0.02
C LEU A 216 -22.93 -10.71 0.82
N ILE A 217 -23.58 -10.38 1.95
CA ILE A 217 -23.13 -9.30 2.83
C ILE A 217 -21.69 -9.55 3.34
N LEU A 218 -21.35 -10.80 3.70
CA LEU A 218 -20.00 -11.13 4.16
C LEU A 218 -18.96 -11.00 3.03
N LEU A 219 -19.32 -11.38 1.80
CA LEU A 219 -18.46 -11.26 0.62
C LEU A 219 -18.27 -9.80 0.20
N GLU A 220 -19.33 -8.99 0.23
CA GLU A 220 -19.27 -7.55 -0.02
C GLU A 220 -18.39 -6.87 1.03
N ALA A 221 -18.65 -7.12 2.32
CA ALA A 221 -17.85 -6.56 3.39
C ALA A 221 -16.37 -6.96 3.27
N TYR A 222 -16.09 -8.20 2.85
CA TYR A 222 -14.72 -8.64 2.55
C TYR A 222 -14.10 -7.82 1.42
N ALA A 223 -14.80 -7.67 0.28
CA ALA A 223 -14.35 -6.91 -0.87
C ALA A 223 -14.07 -5.44 -0.51
N GLU A 224 -14.99 -4.79 0.20
CA GLU A 224 -14.83 -3.42 0.68
C GLU A 224 -13.65 -3.29 1.63
N THR A 225 -13.44 -4.26 2.52
CA THR A 225 -12.32 -4.16 3.44
C THR A 225 -10.97 -4.35 2.71
N VAL A 226 -10.89 -5.16 1.64
CA VAL A 226 -9.69 -5.20 0.78
C VAL A 226 -9.49 -3.89 0.05
N TYR A 227 -10.57 -3.33 -0.51
CA TYR A 227 -10.52 -2.04 -1.18
C TYR A 227 -9.99 -0.95 -0.25
N LEU A 228 -10.48 -0.89 0.98
CA LEU A 228 -9.98 0.03 1.99
C LEU A 228 -8.51 -0.28 2.36
N GLU A 229 -8.13 -1.54 2.57
CA GLU A 229 -6.73 -1.91 2.88
C GLU A 229 -5.74 -1.42 1.81
N THR A 230 -6.16 -1.49 0.54
CA THR A 230 -5.36 -1.11 -0.64
C THR A 230 -5.53 0.35 -1.05
N SER A 231 -6.46 1.08 -0.43
CA SER A 231 -6.68 2.49 -0.72
C SER A 231 -5.53 3.34 -0.19
N ARG A 232 -5.17 4.35 -1.00
CA ARG A 232 -4.10 5.31 -0.67
C ARG A 232 -4.44 6.07 0.61
N GLY A 233 -3.43 6.30 1.45
CA GLY A 233 -3.50 7.24 2.58
C GLY A 233 -3.98 6.67 3.92
N LEU A 234 -4.40 5.40 3.97
CA LEU A 234 -4.72 4.77 5.25
C LEU A 234 -3.43 4.42 6.03
N PRO A 235 -3.26 4.94 7.25
CA PRO A 235 -2.06 4.65 8.05
C PRO A 235 -2.00 3.15 8.39
N LEU A 236 -0.78 2.62 8.48
CA LEU A 236 -0.51 1.20 8.73
C LEU A 236 -1.21 0.66 9.99
N GLU A 237 -1.35 1.48 11.03
CA GLU A 237 -2.02 1.08 12.27
C GLU A 237 -3.54 0.91 12.08
N GLU A 238 -4.19 1.80 11.33
CA GLU A 238 -5.62 1.64 11.01
C GLU A 238 -5.85 0.44 10.08
N ARG A 239 -4.88 0.15 9.18
CA ARG A 239 -4.89 -1.08 8.39
C ARG A 239 -4.83 -2.31 9.29
N LYS A 240 -4.08 -2.30 10.40
CA LYS A 240 -3.97 -3.43 11.34
C LYS A 240 -5.26 -3.69 12.10
N GLU A 241 -5.97 -2.66 12.55
CA GLU A 241 -7.24 -2.82 13.26
C GLU A 241 -8.30 -3.51 12.38
N LYS A 242 -8.38 -3.10 11.11
CA LYS A 242 -9.29 -3.71 10.13
C LYS A 242 -8.98 -5.19 9.84
N LEU A 243 -7.79 -5.71 10.22
CA LEU A 243 -7.44 -7.13 10.05
C LEU A 243 -8.26 -8.07 10.94
N VAL A 244 -8.62 -7.62 12.15
CA VAL A 244 -9.34 -8.47 13.13
C VAL A 244 -10.74 -8.80 12.61
N VAL A 245 -11.43 -7.78 12.10
CA VAL A 245 -12.77 -7.90 11.52
C VAL A 245 -12.77 -8.85 10.31
N GLN A 246 -11.71 -8.82 9.49
CA GLN A 246 -11.61 -9.63 8.27
C GLN A 246 -11.47 -11.13 8.54
N LYS A 247 -10.70 -11.53 9.57
CA LYS A 247 -10.55 -12.96 9.90
C LYS A 247 -11.91 -13.57 10.27
N GLN A 248 -12.77 -12.79 10.93
CA GLN A 248 -14.11 -13.22 11.31
C GLN A 248 -15.03 -13.40 10.08
N GLN A 249 -14.88 -12.59 9.03
CA GLN A 249 -15.72 -12.68 7.82
C GLN A 249 -15.54 -14.01 7.07
N MET A 250 -14.30 -14.46 6.83
CA MET A 250 -14.04 -15.72 6.12
C MET A 250 -14.44 -16.94 6.94
N LEU A 251 -14.22 -16.91 8.27
CA LEU A 251 -14.68 -17.97 9.16
C LEU A 251 -16.21 -18.05 9.19
N ALA A 252 -16.90 -16.90 9.22
CA ALA A 252 -18.36 -16.85 9.15
C ALA A 252 -18.88 -17.41 7.82
N LEU A 253 -18.19 -17.13 6.71
CA LEU A 253 -18.56 -17.69 5.40
C LEU A 253 -18.38 -19.21 5.36
N LEU A 254 -17.27 -19.73 5.89
CA LEU A 254 -17.04 -21.17 6.05
C LEU A 254 -18.12 -21.81 6.94
N GLN A 255 -18.50 -21.16 8.04
CA GLN A 255 -19.58 -21.62 8.91
C GLN A 255 -20.91 -21.74 8.14
N ILE A 256 -21.28 -20.73 7.33
CA ILE A 256 -22.50 -20.78 6.52
C ILE A 256 -22.46 -21.97 5.55
N THR A 257 -21.32 -22.21 4.88
CA THR A 257 -21.19 -23.36 3.99
C THR A 257 -21.26 -24.70 4.73
N GLY A 258 -20.72 -24.79 5.94
CA GLY A 258 -20.80 -25.98 6.79
C GLY A 258 -22.20 -26.26 7.32
N GLU A 259 -22.96 -25.23 7.72
CA GLU A 259 -24.36 -25.35 8.13
C GLU A 259 -25.24 -25.94 7.02
N VAL A 260 -24.95 -25.65 5.75
CA VAL A 260 -25.68 -26.25 4.62
C VAL A 260 -25.37 -27.74 4.48
N ASP A 261 -24.13 -28.17 4.75
CA ASP A 261 -23.76 -29.58 4.73
C ASP A 261 -24.53 -30.37 5.81
N TYR A 262 -24.58 -29.84 7.04
CA TYR A 262 -25.34 -30.43 8.13
C TYR A 262 -26.84 -30.56 7.81
N ASP A 263 -27.44 -29.53 7.22
CA ASP A 263 -28.86 -29.56 6.86
C ASP A 263 -29.15 -30.61 5.77
N LEU A 264 -28.25 -30.78 4.81
CA LEU A 264 -28.41 -31.79 3.75
C LEU A 264 -28.42 -33.22 4.32
N VAL A 265 -27.60 -33.47 5.35
CA VAL A 265 -27.58 -34.74 6.07
C VAL A 265 -28.85 -34.90 6.92
N ALA A 266 -29.28 -33.84 7.61
CA ALA A 266 -30.43 -33.88 8.50
C ALA A 266 -31.78 -34.03 7.78
N GLU A 267 -31.93 -33.42 6.60
CA GLU A 267 -33.18 -33.44 5.81
C GLU A 267 -33.48 -34.82 5.15
N GLY A 268 -32.62 -35.83 5.35
CA GLY A 268 -32.87 -37.20 4.87
C GLY A 268 -33.00 -37.31 3.35
N LYS A 269 -32.38 -36.38 2.61
CA LYS A 269 -32.37 -36.38 1.15
C LYS A 269 -31.73 -37.66 0.61
N SER A 270 -32.05 -38.00 -0.64
CA SER A 270 -31.48 -39.17 -1.29
C SER A 270 -29.95 -39.13 -1.20
N VAL A 271 -29.32 -40.30 -1.00
CA VAL A 271 -27.84 -40.41 -0.88
C VAL A 271 -27.16 -39.73 -2.08
N ASN A 272 -27.75 -39.82 -3.27
CA ASN A 272 -27.23 -39.21 -4.48
C ASN A 272 -27.24 -37.67 -4.41
N ASP A 273 -28.31 -37.06 -3.91
CA ASP A 273 -28.38 -35.60 -3.75
C ASP A 273 -27.36 -35.12 -2.72
N ALA A 274 -27.25 -35.80 -1.59
CA ALA A 274 -26.26 -35.49 -0.56
C ALA A 274 -24.83 -35.52 -1.11
N VAL A 275 -24.49 -36.52 -1.94
CA VAL A 275 -23.16 -36.60 -2.58
C VAL A 275 -22.93 -35.48 -3.58
N ILE A 276 -23.91 -35.14 -4.42
CA ILE A 276 -23.78 -34.06 -5.41
C ILE A 276 -23.63 -32.71 -4.70
N PHE A 277 -24.48 -32.42 -3.72
CA PHE A 277 -24.39 -31.17 -2.96
C PHE A 277 -23.10 -31.10 -2.13
N GLY A 278 -22.69 -32.19 -1.49
CA GLY A 278 -21.42 -32.26 -0.75
C GLY A 278 -20.21 -31.91 -1.62
N ARG A 279 -20.20 -32.30 -2.89
CA ARG A 279 -19.15 -31.87 -3.85
C ARG A 279 -19.18 -30.37 -4.10
N VAL A 280 -20.35 -29.76 -4.24
CA VAL A 280 -20.48 -28.31 -4.46
C VAL A 280 -20.07 -27.54 -3.20
N VAL A 281 -20.47 -28.03 -2.01
CA VAL A 281 -20.06 -27.48 -0.71
C VAL A 281 -18.54 -27.55 -0.54
N GLY A 282 -17.95 -28.73 -0.77
CA GLY A 282 -16.50 -28.90 -0.71
C GLY A 282 -15.75 -28.02 -1.72
N TYR A 283 -16.30 -27.83 -2.92
CA TYR A 283 -15.75 -26.89 -3.90
C TYR A 283 -15.80 -25.44 -3.41
N ALA A 284 -16.94 -24.98 -2.87
CA ALA A 284 -17.07 -23.63 -2.33
C ALA A 284 -16.12 -23.40 -1.14
N GLN A 285 -16.06 -24.34 -0.20
CA GLN A 285 -15.13 -24.31 0.93
C GLN A 285 -13.68 -24.27 0.45
N GLY A 286 -13.34 -25.08 -0.57
CA GLY A 286 -12.02 -25.09 -1.19
C GLY A 286 -11.62 -23.71 -1.74
N ILE A 287 -12.52 -23.04 -2.46
CA ILE A 287 -12.22 -21.68 -2.97
C ILE A 287 -12.11 -20.67 -1.83
N VAL A 288 -13.01 -20.72 -0.82
CA VAL A 288 -12.94 -19.80 0.33
C VAL A 288 -11.63 -19.95 1.10
N ASN A 289 -11.18 -21.19 1.32
CA ASN A 289 -9.87 -21.47 1.92
C ASN A 289 -8.73 -20.93 1.05
N HIS A 290 -8.83 -21.09 -0.28
CA HIS A 290 -7.80 -20.58 -1.18
C HIS A 290 -7.71 -19.04 -1.18
N VAL A 291 -8.85 -18.35 -1.14
CA VAL A 291 -8.92 -16.89 -0.94
C VAL A 291 -8.25 -16.49 0.39
N HIS A 292 -8.48 -17.26 1.45
CA HIS A 292 -7.83 -17.05 2.74
C HIS A 292 -6.31 -17.22 2.66
N ASP A 293 -5.83 -18.28 1.99
CA ASP A 293 -4.40 -18.58 1.84
C ASP A 293 -3.67 -17.51 1.03
N ILE A 294 -4.21 -17.11 -0.12
CA ILE A 294 -3.65 -16.03 -0.96
C ILE A 294 -3.52 -14.74 -0.15
N ARG A 295 -4.57 -14.39 0.59
CA ARG A 295 -4.56 -13.20 1.43
C ARG A 295 -3.51 -13.29 2.54
N SER A 296 -3.42 -14.44 3.21
CA SER A 296 -2.42 -14.70 4.25
C SER A 296 -1.00 -14.52 3.71
N GLN A 297 -0.73 -15.08 2.52
CA GLN A 297 0.56 -14.93 1.83
C GLN A 297 0.84 -13.48 1.44
N ARG A 298 -0.14 -12.77 0.87
CA ARG A 298 -0.05 -11.33 0.54
C ARG A 298 0.30 -10.50 1.77
N ARG A 299 -0.36 -10.77 2.90
CA ARG A 299 -0.10 -10.06 4.16
C ARG A 299 1.27 -10.37 4.74
N SER A 300 1.70 -11.63 4.70
CA SER A 300 3.06 -11.99 5.11
C SER A 300 4.09 -11.21 4.29
N THR A 301 3.86 -11.09 2.98
CA THR A 301 4.68 -10.30 2.05
C THR A 301 4.63 -8.79 2.35
N LEU A 302 3.47 -8.26 2.76
CA LEU A 302 3.33 -6.87 3.20
C LEU A 302 4.12 -6.59 4.48
N LEU A 303 4.11 -7.53 5.42
CA LEU A 303 4.79 -7.42 6.72
C LEU A 303 6.29 -7.71 6.65
N SER A 304 6.79 -8.33 5.58
CA SER A 304 8.21 -8.62 5.38
C SER A 304 9.00 -7.37 4.93
N ALA A 305 8.89 -6.27 5.69
CA ALA A 305 9.71 -5.09 5.50
C ALA A 305 11.13 -5.31 6.06
N PHE A 306 12.09 -4.54 5.56
CA PHE A 306 13.44 -4.55 6.11
C PHE A 306 13.45 -4.02 7.55
N PRO A 307 14.23 -4.62 8.47
CA PRO A 307 14.34 -4.13 9.83
C PRO A 307 14.98 -2.73 9.85
N PRO A 308 14.68 -1.88 10.85
CA PRO A 308 15.22 -0.51 10.93
C PRO A 308 16.76 -0.42 10.84
N ILE A 309 17.46 -1.43 11.34
CA ILE A 309 18.93 -1.50 11.28
C ILE A 309 19.46 -1.53 9.85
N HIS A 310 18.75 -2.17 8.92
CA HIS A 310 19.14 -2.22 7.50
C HIS A 310 19.14 -0.83 6.88
N TRP A 311 18.10 -0.05 7.14
CA TRP A 311 17.98 1.34 6.70
C TRP A 311 19.07 2.23 7.31
N ALA A 312 19.38 2.04 8.59
CA ALA A 312 20.46 2.76 9.24
C ALA A 312 21.82 2.47 8.59
N ILE A 313 22.10 1.22 8.22
CA ILE A 313 23.34 0.82 7.52
C ILE A 313 23.40 1.46 6.13
N LEU A 314 22.31 1.43 5.36
CA LEU A 314 22.25 2.07 4.04
C LEU A 314 22.49 3.58 4.12
N LEU A 315 21.86 4.27 5.08
CA LEU A 315 22.05 5.70 5.30
C LEU A 315 23.48 6.04 5.74
N LEU A 316 24.08 5.21 6.58
CA LEU A 316 25.47 5.40 7.01
C LEU A 316 26.43 5.23 5.83
N LEU A 317 26.24 4.19 5.00
CA LEU A 317 27.05 3.97 3.81
C LEU A 317 26.88 5.11 2.78
N ALA A 318 25.65 5.57 2.56
CA ALA A 318 25.38 6.74 1.73
C ALA A 318 26.13 7.97 2.28
N ALA A 319 26.01 8.30 3.56
CA ALA A 319 26.71 9.45 4.15
C ALA A 319 28.25 9.35 4.10
N CYS A 320 28.79 8.14 4.18
CA CYS A 320 30.23 7.91 4.07
C CYS A 320 30.77 8.30 2.69
N MET A 321 30.02 8.13 1.61
CA MET A 321 30.47 8.38 0.23
C MET A 321 30.76 9.88 -0.03
N PRO A 322 29.84 10.84 0.21
CA PRO A 322 30.12 12.28 0.13
C PRO A 322 31.20 12.70 1.14
N THR A 323 31.24 12.10 2.32
CA THR A 323 32.26 12.41 3.33
C THR A 323 33.65 12.01 2.84
N SER A 324 33.81 10.82 2.27
CA SER A 324 35.07 10.37 1.65
C SER A 324 35.46 11.27 0.48
N TYR A 325 34.51 11.68 -0.37
CA TYR A 325 34.75 12.64 -1.44
C TYR A 325 35.31 13.96 -0.90
N LEU A 326 34.68 14.54 0.12
CA LEU A 326 35.14 15.78 0.75
C LEU A 326 36.53 15.63 1.37
N LEU A 327 36.82 14.49 2.01
CA LEU A 327 38.15 14.20 2.57
C LEU A 327 39.23 14.11 1.48
N ILE A 328 38.91 13.53 0.32
CA ILE A 328 39.84 13.47 -0.82
C ILE A 328 40.12 14.87 -1.35
N VAL A 329 39.07 15.67 -1.62
CA VAL A 329 39.22 17.05 -2.13
C VAL A 329 40.03 17.92 -1.16
N THR A 330 39.73 17.82 0.14
CA THR A 330 40.44 18.59 1.17
C THR A 330 41.89 18.14 1.33
N SER A 331 42.19 16.84 1.16
CA SER A 331 43.57 16.32 1.17
C SER A 331 44.40 16.76 -0.05
N ALA A 332 43.78 16.81 -1.23
CA ALA A 332 44.45 17.26 -2.45
C ALA A 332 44.80 18.76 -2.40
N ALA A 333 43.96 19.57 -1.74
CA ALA A 333 44.23 21.01 -1.57
C ALA A 333 45.47 21.31 -0.70
N GLY A 334 45.93 20.36 0.11
CA GLY A 334 47.08 20.52 1.01
C GLY A 334 48.46 20.34 0.37
N GLU A 335 48.55 19.75 -0.83
CA GLU A 335 49.84 19.46 -1.49
C GLU A 335 50.54 20.72 -2.06
N GLY A 336 49.80 21.83 -2.23
CA GLY A 336 50.33 23.09 -2.74
C GLY A 336 50.80 24.02 -1.62
N SER A 337 52.09 23.97 -1.26
CA SER A 337 52.71 24.88 -0.30
C SER A 337 52.62 26.35 -0.77
N GLY A 338 51.58 27.09 -0.40
CA GLY A 338 51.55 28.54 -0.65
C GLY A 338 50.20 29.29 -0.62
N GLY A 339 49.11 28.71 -0.10
CA GLY A 339 47.86 29.47 0.07
C GLY A 339 46.89 29.47 -1.12
N LEU A 340 47.09 28.58 -2.11
CA LEU A 340 46.15 28.35 -3.21
C LEU A 340 45.00 27.36 -2.87
N SER A 341 44.82 27.03 -1.58
CA SER A 341 43.86 26.03 -1.10
C SER A 341 42.39 26.41 -1.29
N THR A 342 42.08 27.71 -1.47
CA THR A 342 40.72 28.17 -1.78
C THR A 342 40.30 27.89 -3.23
N LEU A 343 41.26 27.82 -4.15
CA LEU A 343 40.96 27.72 -5.59
C LEU A 343 40.33 26.37 -5.97
N ALA A 344 40.67 25.29 -5.25
CA ALA A 344 40.09 23.96 -5.45
C ALA A 344 38.64 23.86 -4.94
N TYR A 345 38.27 24.65 -3.92
CA TYR A 345 36.90 24.68 -3.41
C TYR A 345 35.96 25.47 -4.31
N ASP A 346 36.51 26.43 -5.07
CA ASP A 346 35.79 27.25 -6.03
C ASP A 346 35.66 26.62 -7.41
N ASP A 347 36.32 25.48 -7.65
CA ASP A 347 36.17 24.76 -8.91
C ASP A 347 34.72 24.23 -9.07
N THR A 348 34.02 24.83 -10.04
CA THR A 348 32.66 24.44 -10.42
C THR A 348 32.54 22.97 -10.80
N LEU A 349 33.58 22.34 -11.36
CA LEU A 349 33.55 20.94 -11.75
C LEU A 349 33.51 20.03 -10.53
N VAL A 350 34.35 20.31 -9.52
CA VAL A 350 34.39 19.56 -8.25
C VAL A 350 33.06 19.70 -7.51
N ARG A 351 32.50 20.92 -7.43
CA ARG A 351 31.16 21.16 -6.88
C ARG A 351 30.10 20.36 -7.61
N THR A 352 30.12 20.37 -8.95
CA THR A 352 29.14 19.65 -9.77
C THR A 352 29.23 18.14 -9.53
N LEU A 353 30.42 17.56 -9.46
CA LEU A 353 30.60 16.13 -9.18
C LEU A 353 30.08 15.74 -7.79
N PHE A 354 30.37 16.54 -6.76
CA PHE A 354 29.81 16.32 -5.42
C PHE A 354 28.27 16.34 -5.43
N THR A 355 27.69 17.26 -6.18
CA THR A 355 26.22 17.44 -6.21
C THR A 355 25.51 16.35 -6.97
N LEU A 356 26.16 15.83 -8.01
CA LEU A 356 25.71 14.66 -8.74
C LEU A 356 25.72 13.44 -7.82
N LEU A 357 26.80 13.25 -7.04
CA LEU A 357 26.91 12.15 -6.07
C LEU A 357 25.77 12.20 -5.05
N VAL A 358 25.60 13.32 -4.34
CA VAL A 358 24.52 13.49 -3.34
C VAL A 358 23.13 13.39 -3.98
N GLY A 359 22.97 13.89 -5.21
CA GLY A 359 21.72 13.81 -5.96
C GLY A 359 21.30 12.40 -6.32
N ILE A 360 22.24 11.60 -6.81
CA ILE A 360 22.01 10.19 -7.14
C ILE A 360 21.63 9.42 -5.87
N GLU A 361 22.32 9.64 -4.76
CA GLU A 361 22.00 9.02 -3.48
C GLU A 361 20.59 9.42 -2.98
N ALA A 362 20.22 10.69 -3.09
CA ALA A 362 18.89 11.18 -2.74
C ALA A 362 17.80 10.57 -3.64
N ALA A 363 18.06 10.44 -4.95
CA ALA A 363 17.13 9.82 -5.89
C ALA A 363 16.94 8.33 -5.60
N ILE A 364 18.03 7.62 -5.30
CA ILE A 364 17.98 6.21 -4.88
C ILE A 364 17.18 6.08 -3.58
N LEU A 365 17.46 6.92 -2.58
CA LEU A 365 16.75 6.88 -1.31
C LEU A 365 15.26 7.13 -1.49
N SER A 366 14.88 8.12 -2.30
CA SER A 366 13.48 8.43 -2.61
C SER A 366 12.79 7.23 -3.27
N LEU A 367 13.45 6.61 -4.26
CA LEU A 367 12.96 5.38 -4.89
C LEU A 367 12.80 4.22 -3.89
N LEU A 368 13.77 4.02 -2.98
CA LEU A 368 13.67 2.97 -1.97
C LEU A 368 12.54 3.22 -0.97
N LEU A 369 12.31 4.48 -0.59
CA LEU A 369 11.19 4.88 0.27
C LEU A 369 9.85 4.69 -0.42
N ASP A 370 9.74 5.06 -1.69
CA ASP A 370 8.55 4.84 -2.52
C ASP A 370 8.19 3.36 -2.61
N LEU A 371 9.18 2.51 -2.92
CA LEU A 371 8.98 1.06 -3.01
C LEU A 371 8.73 0.39 -1.65
N ASN A 372 9.07 1.06 -0.54
CA ASN A 372 8.88 0.54 0.80
C ASN A 372 7.42 0.57 1.29
N ASP A 373 6.54 1.37 0.69
CA ASP A 373 5.09 1.22 0.89
C ASP A 373 4.42 0.86 -0.44
N PRO A 374 3.94 -0.38 -0.61
CA PRO A 374 3.38 -0.84 -1.89
C PRO A 374 2.06 -0.16 -2.26
N TYR A 375 1.39 0.52 -1.33
CA TYR A 375 0.08 1.15 -1.56
C TYR A 375 0.15 2.68 -1.64
N SER A 376 1.30 3.29 -1.36
CA SER A 376 1.53 4.72 -1.55
C SER A 376 2.55 4.98 -2.64
N GLY A 377 2.72 6.25 -2.99
CA GLY A 377 3.80 6.64 -3.89
C GLY A 377 3.51 6.49 -5.38
N PHE A 378 4.56 6.63 -6.17
CA PHE A 378 4.54 6.60 -7.63
C PHE A 378 4.39 5.16 -8.14
N PHE A 379 5.15 4.21 -7.56
CA PHE A 379 5.08 2.79 -7.91
C PHE A 379 3.99 2.03 -7.12
N SER A 380 2.95 2.72 -6.66
CA SER A 380 1.85 2.13 -5.90
C SER A 380 1.07 1.09 -6.71
N VAL A 381 0.70 -0.01 -6.06
CA VAL A 381 -0.18 -1.07 -6.56
C VAL A 381 -1.64 -0.56 -6.55
N GLN A 382 -2.29 -0.45 -7.72
CA GLN A 382 -3.61 0.19 -7.91
C GLN A 382 -4.78 -0.79 -8.07
N GLU A 383 -4.56 -2.07 -7.79
CA GLU A 383 -5.52 -3.16 -7.95
C GLU A 383 -6.74 -3.06 -7.03
N GLY A 384 -6.73 -2.13 -6.06
CA GLY A 384 -7.87 -1.85 -5.18
C GLY A 384 -9.18 -1.57 -5.93
N LYS A 385 -9.12 -0.93 -7.11
CA LYS A 385 -10.30 -0.65 -7.93
C LYS A 385 -11.06 -1.92 -8.34
N MET A 386 -10.36 -3.05 -8.51
CA MET A 386 -10.98 -4.34 -8.85
C MET A 386 -11.86 -4.84 -7.71
N PHE A 387 -11.46 -4.62 -6.46
CA PHE A 387 -12.23 -5.01 -5.28
C PHE A 387 -13.45 -4.12 -5.09
N LYS A 388 -13.36 -2.83 -5.42
CA LYS A 388 -14.54 -1.96 -5.46
C LYS A 388 -15.56 -2.45 -6.49
N ALA A 389 -15.11 -2.73 -7.71
CA ALA A 389 -15.98 -3.29 -8.74
C ALA A 389 -16.58 -4.65 -8.35
N CYS A 390 -15.82 -5.50 -7.66
CA CYS A 390 -16.33 -6.76 -7.11
C CYS A 390 -17.40 -6.52 -6.04
N ALA A 391 -17.18 -5.59 -5.11
CA ALA A 391 -18.16 -5.21 -4.10
C ALA A 391 -19.46 -4.70 -4.75
N ASP A 392 -19.36 -3.83 -5.76
CA ASP A 392 -20.52 -3.29 -6.48
C ASP A 392 -21.31 -4.41 -7.21
N ARG A 393 -20.62 -5.39 -7.82
CA ARG A 393 -21.27 -6.57 -8.42
C ARG A 393 -21.96 -7.45 -7.39
N ILE A 394 -21.35 -7.65 -6.22
CA ILE A 394 -21.95 -8.44 -5.13
C ILE A 394 -23.18 -7.72 -4.57
N ARG A 395 -23.11 -6.38 -4.43
CA ARG A 395 -24.23 -5.54 -4.03
C ARG A 395 -25.40 -5.61 -5.00
N ALA A 396 -25.14 -5.54 -6.31
CA ALA A 396 -26.19 -5.71 -7.32
C ALA A 396 -26.90 -7.08 -7.18
N LYS A 397 -26.14 -8.16 -6.95
CA LYS A 397 -26.73 -9.49 -6.68
C LYS A 397 -27.51 -9.56 -5.36
N LEU A 398 -27.07 -8.82 -4.35
CA LEU A 398 -27.78 -8.73 -3.08
C LEU A 398 -29.15 -8.07 -3.29
N GLU A 399 -29.22 -7.00 -4.07
CA GLU A 399 -30.46 -6.33 -4.46
C GLU A 399 -31.38 -7.25 -5.27
N GLU A 400 -30.85 -8.00 -6.24
CA GLU A 400 -31.61 -9.02 -7.00
C GLU A 400 -32.30 -10.03 -6.07
N VAL A 401 -31.56 -10.60 -5.11
CA VAL A 401 -32.10 -11.56 -4.13
C VAL A 401 -33.17 -10.94 -3.22
N GLU A 402 -33.03 -9.66 -2.88
CA GLU A 402 -34.04 -8.93 -2.10
C GLU A 402 -35.32 -8.66 -2.91
N THR A 403 -35.19 -8.35 -4.20
CA THR A 403 -36.34 -8.16 -5.11
C THR A 403 -37.09 -9.46 -5.40
N GLU A 404 -36.40 -10.55 -5.74
CA GLU A 404 -37.03 -11.87 -5.98
C GLU A 404 -37.82 -12.35 -4.76
N LYS A 405 -37.27 -12.11 -3.56
CA LYS A 405 -37.96 -12.46 -2.31
C LYS A 405 -39.22 -11.63 -2.12
N GLY A 406 -39.19 -10.34 -2.47
CA GLY A 406 -40.36 -9.47 -2.50
C GLY A 406 -41.46 -10.07 -3.38
N ASP A 407 -41.10 -10.48 -4.59
CA ASP A 407 -42.05 -11.05 -5.56
C ASP A 407 -42.63 -12.39 -5.10
N HIS A 408 -41.81 -13.26 -4.51
CA HIS A 408 -42.29 -14.52 -3.94
C HIS A 408 -43.26 -14.31 -2.77
N ILE A 409 -43.01 -13.32 -1.91
CA ILE A 409 -43.92 -12.97 -0.81
C ILE A 409 -45.21 -12.39 -1.38
N VAL A 410 -45.13 -11.46 -2.33
CA VAL A 410 -46.30 -10.87 -2.98
C VAL A 410 -47.14 -11.95 -3.68
N LYS A 411 -46.51 -12.90 -4.37
CA LYS A 411 -47.19 -14.01 -5.03
C LYS A 411 -47.83 -14.97 -4.03
N ALA A 412 -47.14 -15.33 -2.95
CA ALA A 412 -47.71 -16.17 -1.90
C ALA A 412 -48.89 -15.50 -1.18
N VAL A 413 -48.84 -14.17 -0.98
CA VAL A 413 -49.96 -13.40 -0.42
C VAL A 413 -51.14 -13.33 -1.39
N ALA A 414 -50.87 -13.17 -2.70
CA ALA A 414 -51.91 -13.22 -3.73
C ALA A 414 -52.59 -14.59 -3.81
N GLU A 415 -51.81 -15.68 -3.81
CA GLU A 415 -52.32 -17.06 -3.79
C GLU A 415 -53.12 -17.36 -2.52
N MET A 416 -52.66 -16.92 -1.34
CA MET A 416 -53.44 -17.04 -0.10
C MET A 416 -54.73 -16.23 -0.12
N ARG A 417 -54.75 -15.08 -0.80
CA ARG A 417 -55.95 -14.25 -0.98
C ARG A 417 -56.96 -14.90 -1.92
N GLU A 418 -56.51 -15.51 -3.01
CA GLU A 418 -57.36 -16.29 -3.93
C GLU A 418 -57.94 -17.53 -3.22
N LEU A 419 -57.11 -18.29 -2.49
CA LEU A 419 -57.57 -19.42 -1.69
C LEU A 419 -58.56 -19.02 -0.58
N SER A 420 -58.46 -17.80 -0.06
CA SER A 420 -59.40 -17.26 0.92
C SER A 420 -60.72 -16.78 0.29
N LEU A 421 -60.70 -16.39 -0.99
CA LEU A 421 -61.89 -16.01 -1.76
C LEU A 421 -62.65 -17.22 -2.32
N GLU A 422 -61.95 -18.32 -2.61
CA GLU A 422 -62.55 -19.56 -3.12
C GLU A 422 -63.09 -20.50 -2.04
N ARG A 423 -62.82 -20.24 -0.74
CA ARG A 423 -63.60 -20.88 0.31
C ARG A 423 -64.95 -20.18 0.40
N PRO A 424 -66.06 -20.77 -0.12
CA PRO A 424 -67.37 -20.31 0.29
C PRO A 424 -67.39 -20.36 1.81
N LEU A 425 -67.90 -19.29 2.43
CA LEU A 425 -68.26 -19.26 3.84
C LEU A 425 -69.27 -20.40 4.06
N ALA A 426 -68.77 -21.61 4.27
CA ALA A 426 -69.51 -22.68 4.87
C ALA A 426 -69.79 -22.14 6.27
N VAL A 427 -70.99 -21.56 6.41
CA VAL A 427 -71.58 -21.12 7.67
C VAL A 427 -71.36 -22.28 8.64
N SER A 428 -70.38 -22.10 9.51
CA SER A 428 -70.08 -23.03 10.58
C SER A 428 -71.35 -23.12 11.41
N GLN A 429 -72.09 -24.20 11.21
CA GLN A 429 -73.02 -24.69 12.21
C GLN A 429 -72.15 -25.08 13.39
N TYR A 430 -71.89 -24.12 14.28
CA TYR A 430 -71.30 -24.38 15.57
C TYR A 430 -72.13 -25.48 16.23
N PRO A 431 -71.53 -26.60 16.66
CA PRO A 431 -72.26 -27.59 17.44
C PRO A 431 -72.79 -26.88 18.67
N GLN A 432 -74.12 -26.92 18.84
CA GLN A 432 -74.77 -26.42 20.03
C GLN A 432 -74.11 -27.07 21.27
N PRO A 433 -73.78 -26.29 22.31
CA PRO A 433 -73.19 -26.84 23.52
C PRO A 433 -74.16 -27.83 24.14
N THR A 434 -73.75 -29.09 24.20
CA THR A 434 -74.47 -30.14 24.93
C THR A 434 -74.51 -29.77 26.42
N PRO A 435 -75.68 -29.81 27.06
CA PRO A 435 -75.81 -29.47 28.48
C PRO A 435 -75.04 -30.50 29.33
N ALA A 436 -74.33 -29.98 30.32
CA ALA A 436 -73.48 -30.74 31.23
C ALA A 436 -74.27 -31.76 32.05
N GLU A 437 -73.91 -33.05 31.93
CA GLU A 437 -74.28 -34.09 32.88
C GLU A 437 -73.31 -34.08 34.08
N THR A 438 -73.77 -33.54 35.19
CA THR A 438 -73.41 -33.98 36.55
C THR A 438 -74.33 -35.13 36.98
N PRO A 439 -74.07 -35.91 38.06
CA PRO A 439 -72.84 -36.36 38.73
C PRO A 439 -72.88 -37.90 39.00
N GLY A 440 -71.83 -38.52 39.57
CA GLY A 440 -71.94 -39.91 40.03
C GLY A 440 -70.74 -40.51 40.74
N SER A 441 -70.87 -40.64 42.06
CA SER A 441 -69.98 -41.31 43.02
C SER A 441 -69.63 -42.77 42.68
N ARG A 442 -68.36 -43.15 42.85
CA ARG A 442 -67.95 -44.27 43.72
C ARG A 442 -66.45 -44.25 44.01
#